data_AF-A5CMF3-F1
#
_entry.id   AF-A5CMF3-F1
#
_cell.length_a   1.000
_cell.length_b   1.000
_cell.length_c   1.000
_cell.angle_alpha   90.00
_cell.angle_beta   90.00
_cell.angle_gamma   90.00
#
_symmetry.space_group_name_H-M   'P 1'
#
loop_
_entity.id
_entity.type
_entity.pdbx_description
1 polymer ?
#
loop_
_entity_poly.entity_id
_entity_poly.type
_entity_poly.pdbx_seq_one_letter_code
_entity_poly.pdbx_strand_id
1 'polypeptide(L)'
;MIVEAPPLRRAQAEAWHALFEVHERIPTGWALVGGQMIQALCWERGAHANRPTVDADTALDVRAHPRMLMTFTTALRDIGFEPDGTSFEGHQHRWVRGEALIDVLIPRFLGERADGRRGAGGGTTVSAPGAQGALDRSADVLFRVEGQVGTIRRPTLQGAILSKAAALEITGDDTTRHLVDIATLGALVTRRDDVGANITATERRRALTAAALIRRDATYARLAGVDPSVSERLRLAFTEPPLAAPRTSDGGRIRRADPGHPADRGR
;
A
#
# COMPACT_ATOMS: atom_id res chain seq x y z
N MET A 1 -15.11 -11.27 0.23
CA MET A 1 -16.01 -10.09 0.24
C MET A 1 -15.61 -9.24 -0.95
N ILE A 2 -16.59 -8.75 -1.73
CA ILE A 2 -16.33 -7.83 -2.85
C ILE A 2 -16.61 -6.41 -2.36
N VAL A 3 -15.71 -5.48 -2.65
CA VAL A 3 -15.84 -4.07 -2.32
C VAL A 3 -16.51 -3.35 -3.49
N GLU A 4 -17.62 -2.66 -3.23
CA GLU A 4 -18.28 -1.85 -4.26
C GLU A 4 -17.59 -0.49 -4.38
N ALA A 5 -17.11 -0.16 -5.57
CA ALA A 5 -16.71 1.21 -5.88
C ALA A 5 -17.97 2.08 -6.13
N PRO A 6 -17.94 3.37 -5.75
CA PRO A 6 -18.97 4.31 -6.19
C PRO A 6 -18.89 4.51 -7.72
N PRO A 7 -19.89 5.16 -8.34
CA PRO A 7 -19.79 5.56 -9.73
C PRO A 7 -18.52 6.38 -10.00
N LEU A 8 -17.73 5.96 -10.98
CA LEU A 8 -16.44 6.58 -11.31
C LEU A 8 -16.52 7.34 -12.63
N ARG A 9 -15.59 8.28 -12.82
CA ARG A 9 -15.36 8.88 -14.14
C ARG A 9 -14.85 7.78 -15.08
N ARG A 10 -15.22 7.87 -16.36
CA ARG A 10 -14.83 6.91 -17.40
C ARG A 10 -13.33 6.59 -17.38
N ALA A 11 -12.47 7.61 -17.43
CA ALA A 11 -11.01 7.44 -17.38
C ALA A 11 -10.51 6.65 -16.15
N GLN A 12 -11.11 6.90 -14.98
CA GLN A 12 -10.76 6.22 -13.74
C GLN A 12 -11.23 4.76 -13.77
N ALA A 13 -12.46 4.50 -14.20
CA ALA A 13 -12.98 3.14 -14.34
C ALA A 13 -12.14 2.32 -15.32
N GLU A 14 -11.76 2.90 -16.46
CA GLU A 14 -10.90 2.24 -17.47
C GLU A 14 -9.50 1.91 -16.93
N ALA A 15 -8.93 2.76 -16.08
CA ALA A 15 -7.66 2.47 -15.41
C ALA A 15 -7.81 1.30 -14.43
N TRP A 16 -8.91 1.24 -13.65
CA TRP A 16 -9.20 0.12 -12.76
C TRP A 16 -9.42 -1.20 -13.51
N HIS A 17 -10.19 -1.17 -14.61
CA HIS A 17 -10.41 -2.35 -15.46
C HIS A 17 -9.10 -2.85 -16.06
N ALA A 18 -8.24 -1.95 -16.54
CA ALA A 18 -6.91 -2.30 -17.01
C ALA A 18 -6.06 -2.97 -15.92
N LEU A 19 -6.10 -2.46 -14.69
CA LEU A 19 -5.39 -3.06 -13.56
C LEU A 19 -5.97 -4.43 -13.15
N PHE A 20 -7.26 -4.68 -13.34
CA PHE A 20 -7.84 -6.02 -13.18
C PHE A 20 -7.23 -6.99 -14.21
N GLU A 21 -7.20 -6.61 -15.49
CA GLU A 21 -6.57 -7.43 -16.55
C GLU A 21 -5.07 -7.66 -16.29
N VAL A 22 -4.36 -6.65 -15.77
CA VAL A 22 -2.97 -6.79 -15.37
C VAL A 22 -2.81 -7.76 -14.20
N HIS A 23 -3.68 -7.71 -13.19
CA HIS A 23 -3.64 -8.65 -12.05
C HIS A 23 -3.88 -10.10 -12.52
N GLU A 24 -4.82 -10.32 -13.43
CA GLU A 24 -5.07 -11.66 -14.01
C GLU A 24 -3.82 -12.24 -14.70
N ARG A 25 -3.02 -11.39 -15.36
CA ARG A 25 -1.77 -11.80 -16.03
C ARG A 25 -0.58 -11.86 -15.07
N ILE A 26 -0.54 -10.96 -14.10
CA ILE A 26 0.58 -10.74 -13.16
C ILE A 26 -0.01 -10.55 -11.75
N PRO A 27 -0.28 -11.64 -11.01
CA PRO A 27 -0.97 -11.54 -9.72
C PRO A 27 -0.14 -10.92 -8.59
N THR A 28 1.20 -10.85 -8.74
CA THR A 28 2.13 -10.45 -7.68
C THR A 28 3.25 -9.55 -8.19
N GLY A 29 3.97 -8.91 -7.26
CA GLY A 29 5.17 -8.13 -7.57
C GLY A 29 4.91 -6.68 -7.96
N TRP A 30 3.68 -6.22 -7.77
CA TRP A 30 3.29 -4.81 -7.88
C TRP A 30 2.14 -4.51 -6.92
N ALA A 31 1.83 -3.23 -6.71
CA ALA A 31 0.65 -2.81 -5.97
C ALA A 31 0.13 -1.45 -6.45
N LEU A 32 -1.19 -1.23 -6.34
CA LEU A 32 -1.83 0.07 -6.44
C LEU A 32 -1.39 0.95 -5.26
N VAL A 33 -0.82 2.11 -5.57
CA VAL A 33 -0.35 3.10 -4.59
C VAL A 33 -0.99 4.47 -4.89
N GLY A 34 -0.41 5.55 -4.36
CA GLY A 34 -0.83 6.90 -4.71
C GLY A 34 -2.24 7.24 -4.23
N GLY A 35 -2.99 7.99 -5.04
CA GLY A 35 -4.33 8.47 -4.69
C GLY A 35 -5.41 7.39 -4.73
N GLN A 36 -5.40 6.55 -5.77
CA GLN A 36 -6.38 5.48 -5.96
C GLN A 36 -6.32 4.43 -4.84
N MET A 37 -5.13 4.17 -4.28
CA MET A 37 -4.99 3.35 -3.06
C MET A 37 -5.79 3.90 -1.87
N ILE A 38 -5.83 5.23 -1.70
CA ILE A 38 -6.58 5.86 -0.62
C ILE A 38 -8.08 5.68 -0.84
N GLN A 39 -8.53 5.86 -2.09
CA GLN A 39 -9.94 5.64 -2.45
C GLN A 39 -10.36 4.18 -2.23
N ALA A 40 -9.54 3.22 -2.67
CA ALA A 40 -9.76 1.79 -2.46
C ALA A 40 -9.98 1.47 -0.97
N LEU A 41 -9.11 1.98 -0.11
CA LEU A 41 -9.22 1.83 1.35
C LEU A 41 -10.46 2.52 1.94
N CYS A 42 -10.89 3.65 1.37
CA CYS A 42 -12.13 4.30 1.78
C CYS A 42 -13.36 3.45 1.40
N TRP A 43 -13.41 2.92 0.17
CA TRP A 43 -14.52 2.07 -0.28
C TRP A 43 -14.67 0.82 0.57
N GLU A 44 -13.56 0.17 0.92
CA GLU A 44 -13.53 -0.97 1.84
C GLU A 44 -14.13 -0.68 3.21
N ARG A 45 -14.13 0.59 3.63
CA ARG A 45 -14.62 1.04 4.94
C ARG A 45 -15.96 1.78 4.84
N GLY A 46 -16.58 1.81 3.66
CA GLY A 46 -17.81 2.57 3.43
C GLY A 46 -17.63 4.08 3.62
N ALA A 47 -16.42 4.60 3.39
CA ALA A 47 -16.06 6.00 3.52
C ALA A 47 -15.79 6.63 2.14
N HIS A 48 -15.65 7.95 2.12
CA HIS A 48 -15.33 8.73 0.92
C HIS A 48 -13.99 9.46 1.08
N ALA A 49 -13.19 9.48 0.03
CA ALA A 49 -12.00 10.32 -0.04
C ALA A 49 -12.37 11.66 -0.67
N ASN A 50 -12.09 12.77 0.01
CA ASN A 50 -12.42 14.10 -0.50
C ASN A 50 -11.50 14.59 -1.62
N ARG A 51 -10.26 14.09 -1.66
CA ARG A 51 -9.30 14.51 -2.69
C ARG A 51 -9.59 13.78 -4.00
N PRO A 52 -9.89 14.50 -5.11
CA PRO A 52 -10.08 13.87 -6.40
C PRO A 52 -8.75 13.31 -6.92
N THR A 53 -8.84 12.16 -7.58
CA THR A 53 -7.76 11.51 -8.31
C THR A 53 -8.40 10.63 -9.38
N VAL A 54 -7.85 10.66 -10.58
CA VAL A 54 -8.32 9.89 -11.75
C VAL A 54 -7.24 8.91 -12.17
N ASP A 55 -6.00 9.39 -12.16
CA ASP A 55 -4.79 8.64 -12.46
C ASP A 55 -4.56 7.51 -11.45
N ALA A 56 -4.18 6.34 -11.93
CA ALA A 56 -3.77 5.22 -11.09
C ALA A 56 -2.25 5.14 -10.98
N ASP A 57 -1.74 5.09 -9.76
CA ASP A 57 -0.31 4.91 -9.50
C ASP A 57 -0.02 3.45 -9.13
N THR A 58 1.03 2.86 -9.71
CA THR A 58 1.48 1.52 -9.36
C THR A 58 2.93 1.54 -8.90
N ALA A 59 3.25 0.75 -7.89
CA ALA A 59 4.62 0.49 -7.47
C ALA A 59 5.01 -0.93 -7.90
N LEU A 60 6.21 -1.10 -8.45
CA LEU A 60 6.73 -2.40 -8.89
C LEU A 60 7.82 -2.89 -7.94
N ASP A 61 7.72 -4.13 -7.48
CA ASP A 61 8.73 -4.76 -6.63
C ASP A 61 9.90 -5.29 -7.46
N VAL A 62 10.70 -4.35 -7.98
CA VAL A 62 11.90 -4.66 -8.78
C VAL A 62 13.08 -5.19 -7.95
N ARG A 63 12.96 -5.17 -6.60
CA ARG A 63 13.91 -5.80 -5.69
C ARG A 63 13.70 -7.31 -5.65
N ALA A 64 12.47 -7.75 -5.39
CA ALA A 64 12.11 -9.17 -5.42
C ALA A 64 12.03 -9.71 -6.86
N HIS A 65 11.60 -8.89 -7.81
CA HIS A 65 11.37 -9.28 -9.20
C HIS A 65 12.12 -8.35 -10.17
N PRO A 66 13.41 -8.61 -10.45
CA PRO A 66 14.26 -7.71 -11.24
C PRO A 66 13.73 -7.30 -12.62
N ARG A 67 12.90 -8.14 -13.26
CA ARG A 67 12.31 -7.89 -14.59
C ARG A 67 10.92 -7.25 -14.54
N MET A 68 10.40 -6.93 -13.35
CA MET A 68 9.01 -6.51 -13.18
C MET A 68 8.64 -5.28 -14.00
N LEU A 69 9.56 -4.31 -14.16
CA LEU A 69 9.30 -3.15 -15.02
C LEU A 69 8.99 -3.56 -16.45
N MET A 70 9.81 -4.43 -17.04
CA MET A 70 9.57 -4.97 -18.38
C MET A 70 8.27 -5.78 -18.41
N THR A 71 8.09 -6.72 -17.48
CA THR A 71 6.91 -7.59 -17.43
C THR A 71 5.60 -6.80 -17.32
N PHE A 72 5.54 -5.83 -16.40
CA PHE A 72 4.35 -5.01 -16.16
C PHE A 72 4.02 -4.11 -17.35
N THR A 73 5.03 -3.43 -17.90
CA THR A 73 4.81 -2.53 -19.05
C THR A 73 4.55 -3.27 -20.36
N THR A 74 5.03 -4.51 -20.51
CA THR A 74 4.60 -5.40 -21.60
C THR A 74 3.12 -5.75 -21.45
N ALA A 75 2.66 -6.10 -20.25
CA ALA A 75 1.25 -6.38 -20.03
C ALA A 75 0.35 -5.17 -20.32
N LEU A 76 0.79 -3.96 -19.94
CA LEU A 76 0.12 -2.71 -20.30
C LEU A 76 0.04 -2.52 -21.82
N ARG A 77 1.16 -2.70 -22.54
CA ARG A 77 1.19 -2.64 -24.01
C ARG A 77 0.23 -3.63 -24.65
N ASP A 78 0.22 -4.86 -24.17
CA ASP A 78 -0.62 -5.93 -24.73
C ASP A 78 -2.12 -5.65 -24.52
N ILE A 79 -2.50 -4.77 -23.59
CA ILE A 79 -3.89 -4.28 -23.42
C ILE A 79 -4.11 -2.88 -24.02
N GLY A 80 -3.17 -2.39 -24.83
CA GLY A 80 -3.31 -1.18 -25.63
C GLY A 80 -2.91 0.12 -24.93
N PHE A 81 -2.15 0.06 -23.83
CA PHE A 81 -1.50 1.24 -23.27
C PHE A 81 -0.16 1.52 -23.96
N GLU A 82 0.17 2.79 -24.15
CA GLU A 82 1.46 3.22 -24.67
C GLU A 82 2.13 4.22 -23.71
N PRO A 83 3.46 4.34 -23.70
CA PRO A 83 4.13 5.35 -22.90
C PRO A 83 3.76 6.76 -23.39
N ASP A 84 3.40 7.63 -22.45
CA ASP A 84 3.10 9.05 -22.71
C ASP A 84 4.40 9.86 -22.82
N GLY A 85 5.12 9.63 -23.90
CA GLY A 85 6.40 10.28 -24.16
C GLY A 85 7.55 9.73 -23.32
N THR A 86 8.64 10.48 -23.25
CA THR A 86 9.85 10.12 -22.50
C THR A 86 10.47 11.39 -21.96
N SER A 87 10.78 11.42 -20.66
CA SER A 87 11.41 12.58 -20.04
C SER A 87 12.83 12.81 -20.59
N PHE A 88 13.40 13.98 -20.32
CA PHE A 88 14.78 14.29 -20.72
C PHE A 88 15.80 13.27 -20.16
N GLU A 89 15.51 12.73 -18.97
CA GLU A 89 16.28 11.70 -18.28
C GLU A 89 16.03 10.27 -18.81
N GLY A 90 15.15 10.12 -19.81
CA GLY A 90 14.81 8.83 -20.42
C GLY A 90 13.71 8.04 -19.69
N HIS A 91 12.93 8.69 -18.82
CA HIS A 91 11.89 8.02 -18.04
C HIS A 91 10.56 7.92 -18.79
N GLN A 92 9.93 6.75 -18.71
CA GLN A 92 8.60 6.40 -19.22
C GLN A 92 7.73 5.89 -18.08
N HIS A 93 7.43 6.78 -17.13
CA HIS A 93 6.62 6.42 -15.97
C HIS A 93 5.13 6.43 -16.28
N ARG A 94 4.67 7.27 -17.21
CA ARG A 94 3.26 7.43 -17.54
C ARG A 94 2.86 6.57 -18.73
N TRP A 95 1.77 5.82 -18.57
CA TRP A 95 1.18 4.97 -19.60
C TRP A 95 -0.27 5.38 -19.82
N VAL A 96 -0.68 5.51 -21.08
CA VAL A 96 -2.02 6.01 -21.44
C VAL A 96 -2.74 5.10 -22.43
N ARG A 97 -4.07 5.03 -22.29
CA ARG A 97 -5.00 4.41 -23.26
C ARG A 97 -6.26 5.27 -23.31
N GLY A 98 -6.38 6.11 -24.33
CA GLY A 98 -7.44 7.14 -24.35
C GLY A 98 -7.23 8.14 -23.21
N GLU A 99 -8.23 8.31 -22.35
CA GLU A 99 -8.14 9.18 -21.16
C GLU A 99 -7.64 8.45 -19.91
N ALA A 100 -7.54 7.11 -19.96
CA ALA A 100 -7.05 6.32 -18.83
C ALA A 100 -5.53 6.49 -18.68
N LEU A 101 -5.08 6.72 -17.45
CA LEU A 101 -3.70 7.00 -17.11
C LEU A 101 -3.23 6.08 -15.97
N ILE A 102 -2.09 5.42 -16.20
CA ILE A 102 -1.40 4.60 -15.20
C ILE A 102 0.04 5.08 -15.08
N ASP A 103 0.41 5.61 -13.91
CA ASP A 103 1.79 5.90 -13.56
C ASP A 103 2.44 4.63 -12.96
N VAL A 104 3.62 4.27 -13.47
CA VAL A 104 4.37 3.05 -13.14
C VAL A 104 5.65 3.44 -12.43
N LEU A 105 5.76 3.13 -11.15
CA LEU A 105 6.82 3.61 -10.26
C LEU A 105 7.66 2.44 -9.71
N ILE A 106 8.91 2.71 -9.31
CA ILE A 106 9.77 1.73 -8.62
C ILE A 106 10.23 2.27 -7.24
N PRO A 107 10.63 1.43 -6.28
CA PRO A 107 11.20 1.93 -5.03
C PRO A 107 12.51 2.70 -5.25
N ARG A 108 12.85 3.59 -4.30
CA ARG A 108 14.14 4.29 -4.27
C ARG A 108 15.30 3.40 -3.82
N PHE A 109 16.51 3.89 -4.09
CA PHE A 109 17.77 3.34 -3.59
C PHE A 109 17.98 1.87 -4.00
N LEU A 110 17.86 1.60 -5.31
CA LEU A 110 18.07 0.26 -5.87
C LEU A 110 19.49 0.06 -6.40
N GLY A 111 20.22 1.16 -6.62
CA GLY A 111 21.53 1.19 -7.24
C GLY A 111 21.44 1.28 -8.77
N GLU A 112 22.49 1.80 -9.40
CA GLU A 112 22.52 2.18 -10.82
C GLU A 112 22.03 1.07 -11.77
N ARG A 113 22.39 -0.19 -11.50
CA ARG A 113 22.00 -1.33 -12.33
C ARG A 113 20.49 -1.58 -12.31
N ALA A 114 19.84 -1.38 -11.17
CA ALA A 114 18.40 -1.61 -11.03
C ALA A 114 17.59 -0.40 -11.49
N ASP A 115 18.08 0.81 -11.21
CA ASP A 115 17.47 2.07 -11.67
C ASP A 115 17.58 2.23 -13.21
N GLY A 116 18.64 1.69 -13.82
CA GLY A 116 18.86 1.71 -15.27
C GLY A 116 18.07 0.66 -16.06
N ARG A 117 17.22 -0.15 -15.42
CA ARG A 117 16.41 -1.16 -16.13
C ARG A 117 15.31 -0.49 -16.94
N ARG A 118 15.09 -1.00 -18.14
CA ARG A 118 14.11 -0.46 -19.10
C ARG A 118 12.83 -1.29 -19.11
N GLY A 119 11.72 -0.61 -19.33
CA GLY A 119 10.43 -1.22 -19.61
C GLY A 119 10.24 -1.52 -21.10
N ALA A 120 9.04 -1.98 -21.46
CA ALA A 120 8.69 -2.35 -22.83
C ALA A 120 8.83 -1.19 -23.82
N GLY A 121 8.60 0.06 -23.39
CA GLY A 121 8.77 1.28 -24.19
C GLY A 121 10.23 1.68 -24.44
N GLY A 122 11.19 0.96 -23.86
CA GLY A 122 12.61 1.23 -23.99
C GLY A 122 13.15 2.29 -23.02
N GLY A 123 12.32 2.97 -22.24
CA GLY A 123 12.73 3.91 -21.19
C GLY A 123 12.83 3.25 -19.80
N THR A 124 13.50 3.94 -18.87
CA THR A 124 13.49 3.60 -17.44
C THR A 124 12.21 4.16 -16.79
N THR A 125 12.07 4.09 -15.46
CA THR A 125 10.97 4.77 -14.77
C THR A 125 11.44 5.54 -13.53
N VAL A 126 10.55 6.33 -12.93
CA VAL A 126 10.83 7.17 -11.77
C VAL A 126 10.69 6.39 -10.46
N SER A 127 11.50 6.76 -9.48
CA SER A 127 11.49 6.11 -8.17
C SER A 127 10.59 6.85 -7.16
N ALA A 128 9.70 6.11 -6.50
CA ALA A 128 8.80 6.60 -5.46
C ALA A 128 9.28 6.22 -4.04
N PRO A 129 9.39 7.18 -3.11
CA PRO A 129 9.75 6.87 -1.73
C PRO A 129 8.59 6.21 -0.99
N GLY A 130 8.90 5.36 0.00
CA GLY A 130 7.89 4.59 0.73
C GLY A 130 7.27 3.42 -0.07
N ALA A 131 7.54 3.31 -1.38
CA ALA A 131 6.98 2.27 -2.24
C ALA A 131 7.31 0.84 -1.75
N GLN A 132 8.53 0.58 -1.27
CA GLN A 132 8.87 -0.75 -0.74
C GLN A 132 8.01 -1.12 0.47
N GLY A 133 7.87 -0.20 1.44
CA GLY A 133 7.08 -0.46 2.65
C GLY A 133 5.58 -0.62 2.37
N ALA A 134 5.09 -0.04 1.27
CA ALA A 134 3.75 -0.28 0.73
C ALA A 134 3.65 -1.68 0.10
N LEU A 135 4.60 -2.07 -0.75
CA LEU A 135 4.66 -3.39 -1.39
C LEU A 135 4.71 -4.53 -0.38
N ASP A 136 5.59 -4.43 0.61
CA ASP A 136 5.80 -5.44 1.67
C ASP A 136 4.52 -5.70 2.48
N ARG A 137 3.61 -4.71 2.52
CA ARG A 137 2.36 -4.74 3.28
C ARG A 137 1.15 -4.74 2.37
N SER A 138 1.26 -5.28 1.16
CA SER A 138 0.14 -5.35 0.20
C SER A 138 -0.62 -6.68 0.24
N ALA A 139 -1.91 -6.59 -0.01
CA ALA A 139 -2.83 -7.71 -0.07
C ALA A 139 -3.77 -7.58 -1.27
N ASP A 140 -4.31 -8.71 -1.71
CA ASP A 140 -5.26 -8.80 -2.82
C ASP A 140 -6.67 -8.56 -2.29
N VAL A 141 -7.42 -7.72 -3.00
CA VAL A 141 -8.80 -7.38 -2.66
C VAL A 141 -9.64 -7.41 -3.94
N LEU A 142 -10.83 -8.01 -3.84
CA LEU A 142 -11.82 -8.03 -4.92
C LEU A 142 -12.65 -6.74 -4.90
N PHE A 143 -12.67 -6.04 -6.02
CA PHE A 143 -13.47 -4.83 -6.23
C PHE A 143 -14.49 -5.06 -7.34
N ARG A 144 -15.62 -4.35 -7.27
CA ARG A 144 -16.51 -4.14 -8.39
C ARG A 144 -16.52 -2.68 -8.78
N VAL A 145 -16.17 -2.40 -10.02
CA VAL A 145 -16.08 -1.06 -10.61
C VAL A 145 -16.89 -1.05 -11.89
N GLU A 146 -17.93 -0.22 -11.96
CA GLU A 146 -18.81 -0.09 -13.14
C GLU A 146 -19.30 -1.46 -13.67
N GLY A 147 -19.70 -2.36 -12.76
CA GLY A 147 -20.21 -3.69 -13.07
C GLY A 147 -19.16 -4.78 -13.31
N GLN A 148 -17.89 -4.42 -13.54
CA GLN A 148 -16.80 -5.39 -13.69
C GLN A 148 -16.19 -5.74 -12.33
N VAL A 149 -15.99 -7.03 -12.08
CA VAL A 149 -15.32 -7.52 -10.87
C VAL A 149 -13.88 -7.90 -11.21
N GLY A 150 -12.93 -7.46 -10.39
CA GLY A 150 -11.54 -7.87 -10.54
C GLY A 150 -10.75 -7.70 -9.25
N THR A 151 -9.54 -8.23 -9.24
CA THR A 151 -8.67 -8.20 -8.06
C THR A 151 -7.62 -7.10 -8.22
N ILE A 152 -7.37 -6.37 -7.15
CA ILE A 152 -6.29 -5.39 -7.07
C ILE A 152 -5.43 -5.70 -5.85
N ARG A 153 -4.13 -5.69 -6.07
CA ARG A 153 -3.15 -5.73 -5.00
C ARG A 153 -2.89 -4.31 -4.51
N ARG A 154 -3.11 -4.04 -3.22
CA ARG A 154 -2.91 -2.73 -2.61
C ARG A 154 -2.36 -2.83 -1.18
N PRO A 155 -1.66 -1.82 -0.65
CA PRO A 155 -1.19 -1.78 0.73
C PRO A 155 -2.32 -1.86 1.76
N THR A 156 -2.10 -2.57 2.86
CA THR A 156 -2.89 -2.51 4.10
C THR A 156 -3.04 -1.06 4.59
N LEU A 157 -4.03 -0.79 5.44
CA LEU A 157 -4.20 0.54 6.03
C LEU A 157 -2.91 1.03 6.74
N GLN A 158 -2.24 0.14 7.47
CA GLN A 158 -0.92 0.41 8.05
C GLN A 158 0.11 0.77 6.96
N GLY A 159 0.26 -0.07 5.93
CA GLY A 159 1.22 0.17 4.85
C GLY A 159 0.98 1.48 4.10
N ALA A 160 -0.28 1.86 3.88
CA ALA A 160 -0.67 3.12 3.26
C ALA A 160 -0.30 4.34 4.12
N ILE A 161 -0.56 4.30 5.44
CA ILE A 161 -0.19 5.40 6.34
C ILE A 161 1.33 5.55 6.40
N LEU A 162 2.05 4.45 6.54
CA LEU A 162 3.52 4.47 6.66
C LEU A 162 4.19 4.94 5.36
N SER A 163 3.68 4.54 4.19
CA SER A 163 4.22 4.98 2.90
C SER A 163 4.04 6.48 2.70
N LYS A 164 2.86 7.03 3.02
CA LYS A 164 2.60 8.48 2.98
C LYS A 164 3.44 9.24 4.00
N ALA A 165 3.61 8.71 5.22
CA ALA A 165 4.45 9.32 6.23
C ALA A 165 5.94 9.34 5.84
N ALA A 166 6.41 8.32 5.11
CA ALA A 166 7.77 8.29 4.57
C ALA A 166 7.99 9.33 3.47
N ALA A 167 6.95 9.71 2.71
CA ALA A 167 7.04 10.71 1.67
C ALA A 167 7.22 12.15 2.21
N LEU A 168 6.86 12.41 3.47
CA LEU A 168 7.03 13.74 4.09
C LEU A 168 8.50 14.20 4.23
N GLU A 169 9.45 13.27 4.21
CA GLU A 169 10.88 13.58 4.32
C GLU A 169 11.53 13.94 2.97
N ILE A 170 10.76 13.89 1.87
CA ILE A 170 11.26 14.22 0.53
C ILE A 170 11.19 15.72 0.30
N THR A 171 12.34 16.37 0.17
CA THR A 171 12.41 17.78 -0.21
C THR A 171 11.83 18.01 -1.60
N GLY A 172 10.92 18.99 -1.72
CA GLY A 172 10.30 19.39 -2.99
C GLY A 172 8.99 18.68 -3.34
N ASP A 173 8.58 17.69 -2.54
CA ASP A 173 7.28 17.03 -2.70
C ASP A 173 6.16 17.80 -1.98
N ASP A 174 4.93 17.66 -2.47
CA ASP A 174 3.76 18.36 -1.93
C ASP A 174 3.33 17.73 -0.59
N THR A 175 3.97 18.22 0.47
CA THR A 175 3.74 17.78 1.86
C THR A 175 2.27 17.91 2.25
N THR A 176 1.54 18.89 1.70
CA THR A 176 0.10 19.09 1.98
C THR A 176 -0.71 17.90 1.50
N ARG A 177 -0.47 17.39 0.29
CA ARG A 177 -1.19 16.21 -0.24
C ARG A 177 -0.99 14.99 0.64
N HIS A 178 0.23 14.74 1.09
CA HIS A 178 0.52 13.59 1.96
C HIS A 178 -0.14 13.72 3.33
N LEU A 179 -0.14 14.91 3.93
CA LEU A 179 -0.82 15.13 5.22
C LEU A 179 -2.35 15.00 5.11
N VAL A 180 -2.95 15.47 4.01
CA VAL A 180 -4.38 15.26 3.71
C VAL A 180 -4.71 13.78 3.50
N ASP A 181 -3.88 13.05 2.75
CA ASP A 181 -4.04 11.61 2.55
C ASP A 181 -3.89 10.85 3.90
N ILE A 182 -2.91 11.21 4.74
CA ILE A 182 -2.73 10.62 6.08
C ILE A 182 -3.91 10.93 7.00
N ALA A 183 -4.45 12.15 6.96
CA ALA A 183 -5.66 12.49 7.71
C ALA A 183 -6.86 11.64 7.24
N THR A 184 -7.03 11.46 5.92
CA THR A 184 -8.08 10.61 5.35
C THR A 184 -7.95 9.17 5.84
N LEU A 185 -6.76 8.57 5.72
CA LEU A 185 -6.48 7.22 6.21
C LEU A 185 -6.64 7.09 7.72
N GLY A 186 -6.20 8.09 8.47
CA GLY A 186 -6.31 8.14 9.93
C GLY A 186 -7.76 8.05 10.40
N ALA A 187 -8.70 8.66 9.67
CA ALA A 187 -10.13 8.59 9.99
C ALA A 187 -10.70 7.16 9.84
N LEU A 188 -10.09 6.34 8.97
CA LEU A 188 -10.47 4.93 8.77
C LEU A 188 -9.97 4.01 9.89
N VAL A 189 -8.97 4.45 10.69
CA VAL A 189 -8.35 3.63 11.73
C VAL A 189 -9.36 3.33 12.84
N THR A 190 -9.50 2.05 13.15
CA THR A 190 -10.26 1.52 14.28
C THR A 190 -9.34 0.78 15.25
N ARG A 191 -9.85 0.46 16.44
CA ARG A 191 -9.10 -0.35 17.42
C ARG A 191 -8.69 -1.74 16.92
N ARG A 192 -9.32 -2.26 15.85
CA ARG A 192 -9.04 -3.60 15.31
C ARG A 192 -7.89 -3.62 14.31
N ASP A 193 -7.45 -2.46 13.81
CA ASP A 193 -6.49 -2.40 12.70
C ASP A 193 -5.02 -2.57 13.13
N ASP A 194 -4.74 -2.46 14.43
CA ASP A 194 -3.40 -2.61 15.05
C ASP A 194 -2.26 -1.96 14.23
N VAL A 195 -2.51 -0.75 13.72
CA VAL A 195 -1.59 -0.06 12.79
C VAL A 195 -0.25 0.31 13.43
N GLY A 196 -0.14 0.25 14.76
CA GLY A 196 1.11 0.48 15.51
C GLY A 196 1.98 -0.77 15.72
N ALA A 197 1.52 -1.96 15.35
CA ALA A 197 2.25 -3.22 15.56
C ALA A 197 3.25 -3.54 14.45
N ASN A 198 4.34 -4.24 14.79
CA ASN A 198 5.34 -4.73 13.84
C ASN A 198 5.92 -3.65 12.91
N ILE A 199 6.07 -2.43 13.42
CA ILE A 199 6.71 -1.31 12.72
C ILE A 199 8.07 -0.98 13.34
N THR A 200 8.97 -0.47 12.52
CA THR A 200 10.28 0.02 12.97
C THR A 200 10.16 1.31 13.79
N ALA A 201 11.19 1.63 14.57
CA ALA A 201 11.27 2.90 15.30
C ALA A 201 11.19 4.12 14.36
N THR A 202 11.79 4.03 13.16
CA THR A 202 11.74 5.09 12.14
C THR A 202 10.33 5.26 11.56
N GLU A 203 9.64 4.18 11.23
CA GLU A 203 8.25 4.22 10.77
C GLU A 203 7.33 4.83 11.83
N ARG A 204 7.47 4.41 13.09
CA ARG A 204 6.73 4.98 14.21
C ARG A 204 6.97 6.48 14.35
N ARG A 205 8.24 6.91 14.32
CA ARG A 205 8.60 8.33 14.39
C ARG A 205 7.93 9.13 13.28
N ARG A 206 7.99 8.66 12.03
CA ARG A 206 7.39 9.35 10.87
C ARG A 206 5.86 9.49 11.01
N ALA A 207 5.18 8.42 11.40
CA ALA A 207 3.73 8.45 11.62
C ALA A 207 3.34 9.43 12.74
N LEU A 208 4.08 9.44 13.86
CA LEU A 208 3.86 10.38 14.96
C LEU A 208 4.18 11.84 14.57
N THR A 209 5.21 12.07 13.76
CA THR A 209 5.51 13.39 13.18
C THR A 209 4.34 13.87 12.31
N ALA A 210 3.81 13.02 11.43
CA ALA A 210 2.65 13.36 10.61
C ALA A 210 1.43 13.73 11.47
N ALA A 211 1.13 12.92 12.50
CA ALA A 211 0.05 13.21 13.45
C ALA A 211 0.24 14.56 14.16
N ALA A 212 1.47 14.89 14.57
CA ALA A 212 1.80 16.17 15.19
C ALA A 212 1.63 17.37 14.23
N LEU A 213 1.98 17.21 12.94
CA LEU A 213 1.77 18.22 11.91
C LEU A 213 0.27 18.47 11.66
N ILE A 214 -0.54 17.40 11.55
CA ILE A 214 -1.99 17.51 11.40
C ILE A 214 -2.62 18.17 12.64
N ARG A 215 -2.14 17.86 13.84
CA ARG A 215 -2.60 18.51 15.07
C ARG A 215 -2.27 20.00 15.13
N ARG A 216 -1.11 20.39 14.60
CA ARG A 216 -0.65 21.78 14.58
C ARG A 216 -1.47 22.65 13.63
N ASP A 217 -1.96 22.07 12.54
CA ASP A 217 -2.78 22.76 11.55
C ASP A 217 -3.98 21.91 11.13
N ALA A 218 -5.15 22.26 11.68
CA ALA A 218 -6.42 21.58 11.40
C ALA A 218 -6.88 21.72 9.94
N THR A 219 -6.23 22.55 9.13
CA THR A 219 -6.52 22.68 7.69
C THR A 219 -6.35 21.35 6.97
N TYR A 220 -5.38 20.51 7.35
CA TYR A 220 -5.19 19.20 6.72
C TYR A 220 -6.38 18.27 6.97
N ALA A 221 -6.94 18.25 8.19
CA ALA A 221 -8.14 17.48 8.51
C ALA A 221 -9.38 18.04 7.78
N ARG A 222 -9.50 19.37 7.70
CA ARG A 222 -10.60 20.03 6.97
C ARG A 222 -10.57 19.72 5.47
N LEU A 223 -9.39 19.80 4.83
CA LEU A 223 -9.22 19.46 3.42
C LEU A 223 -9.50 17.97 3.16
N ALA A 224 -9.16 17.10 4.11
CA ALA A 224 -9.53 15.69 4.07
C ALA A 224 -11.03 15.44 4.32
N GLY A 225 -11.78 16.42 4.82
CA GLY A 225 -13.19 16.27 5.17
C GLY A 225 -13.44 15.48 6.45
N VAL A 226 -12.47 15.43 7.35
CA VAL A 226 -12.53 14.62 8.57
C VAL A 226 -12.43 15.49 9.82
N ASP A 227 -12.88 14.93 10.94
CA ASP A 227 -12.80 15.60 12.23
C ASP A 227 -11.32 15.80 12.67
N PRO A 228 -10.93 16.99 13.18
CA PRO A 228 -9.56 17.26 13.63
C PRO A 228 -9.02 16.30 14.70
N SER A 229 -9.89 15.59 15.44
CA SER A 229 -9.53 14.51 16.37
C SER A 229 -8.81 13.34 15.70
N VAL A 230 -8.80 13.28 14.36
CA VAL A 230 -8.01 12.29 13.61
C VAL A 230 -6.52 12.32 13.97
N SER A 231 -5.98 13.49 14.31
CA SER A 231 -4.59 13.63 14.74
C SER A 231 -4.32 12.88 16.06
N GLU A 232 -5.25 12.96 17.00
CA GLU A 232 -5.17 12.26 18.29
C GLU A 232 -5.39 10.76 18.12
N ARG A 233 -6.34 10.36 17.25
CA ARG A 233 -6.55 8.95 16.87
C ARG A 233 -5.27 8.32 16.31
N LEU A 234 -4.61 8.99 15.37
CA LEU A 234 -3.33 8.55 14.81
C LEU A 234 -2.27 8.46 15.91
N ARG A 235 -2.15 9.49 16.75
CA ARG A 235 -1.19 9.50 17.86
C ARG A 235 -1.36 8.27 18.76
N LEU A 236 -2.58 7.97 19.20
CA LEU A 236 -2.88 6.81 20.04
C LEU A 236 -2.54 5.50 19.32
N ALA A 237 -3.03 5.35 18.08
CA ALA A 237 -2.83 4.13 17.30
C ALA A 237 -1.35 3.79 17.03
N PHE A 238 -0.47 4.80 16.95
CA PHE A 238 0.98 4.62 16.77
C PHE A 238 1.80 4.76 18.06
N THR A 239 1.16 4.99 19.22
CA THR A 239 1.84 5.01 20.54
C THR A 239 1.57 3.74 21.33
N GLU A 240 0.40 3.13 21.18
CA GLU A 240 0.05 1.91 21.90
C GLU A 240 1.04 0.78 21.57
N PRO A 241 1.54 0.05 22.59
CA PRO A 241 2.27 -1.19 22.35
C PRO A 241 1.33 -2.20 21.67
N PRO A 242 1.86 -3.12 20.84
CA PRO A 242 1.04 -4.14 20.19
C PRO A 242 0.18 -4.85 21.24
N LEU A 243 -1.09 -5.10 20.93
CA LEU A 243 -1.92 -5.98 21.75
C LEU A 243 -1.18 -7.31 21.90
N ALA A 244 -0.82 -7.66 23.13
CA ALA A 244 -0.18 -8.95 23.40
C ALA A 244 -1.08 -10.05 22.83
N ALA A 245 -0.50 -10.94 22.01
CA ALA A 245 -1.23 -12.09 21.48
C ALA A 245 -1.90 -12.83 22.65
N PRO A 246 -3.15 -13.32 22.48
CA PRO A 246 -3.80 -14.10 23.52
C PRO A 246 -2.87 -15.27 23.86
N ARG A 247 -2.46 -15.34 25.13
CA ARG A 247 -1.70 -16.48 25.65
C ARG A 247 -2.53 -17.72 25.33
N THR A 248 -2.07 -18.55 24.42
CA THR A 248 -2.62 -19.88 24.22
C THR A 248 -2.43 -20.63 25.53
N SER A 249 -3.49 -20.73 26.31
CA SER A 249 -3.56 -21.61 27.46
C SER A 249 -3.71 -23.03 26.93
N ASP A 250 -2.60 -23.70 26.66
CA ASP A 250 -2.53 -25.14 26.53
C ASP A 250 -1.06 -25.58 26.74
N GLY A 251 -0.72 -26.61 27.51
CA GLY A 251 -1.56 -27.67 28.04
C GLY A 251 -0.95 -28.33 29.28
N GLY A 252 -1.79 -29.10 29.94
CA GLY A 252 -1.51 -29.81 31.17
C GLY A 252 -0.25 -30.68 31.09
N ARG A 253 0.51 -30.67 32.21
CA ARG A 253 1.50 -31.69 32.48
C ARG A 253 0.82 -33.06 32.52
N ILE A 254 0.99 -33.83 31.47
CA ILE A 254 0.82 -35.28 31.50
C ILE A 254 1.85 -35.83 32.48
N ARG A 255 1.38 -36.36 33.62
CA ARG A 255 2.20 -37.16 34.53
C ARG A 255 2.54 -38.46 33.82
N ARG A 256 3.82 -38.70 33.52
CA ARG A 256 4.30 -40.02 33.10
C ARG A 256 4.17 -40.97 34.28
N ALA A 257 3.40 -42.03 34.11
CA ALA A 257 3.44 -43.21 34.97
C ALA A 257 4.74 -43.97 34.70
N ASP A 258 5.40 -44.37 35.78
CA ASP A 258 6.68 -45.08 35.81
C ASP A 258 6.43 -46.61 35.74
N PRO A 259 6.97 -47.35 34.75
CA PRO A 259 6.80 -48.79 34.70
C PRO A 259 7.96 -49.51 35.40
N GLY A 260 7.64 -50.14 36.53
CA GLY A 260 8.12 -51.47 36.94
C GLY A 260 9.63 -51.77 36.95
N HIS A 261 10.18 -51.78 38.16
CA HIS A 261 11.49 -52.37 38.50
C HIS A 261 11.44 -53.91 38.39
N PRO A 262 12.40 -54.59 37.72
CA PRO A 262 12.50 -56.05 37.79
C PRO A 262 13.23 -56.50 39.07
N ALA A 263 12.71 -57.57 39.66
CA ALA A 263 13.21 -58.20 40.87
C ALA A 263 14.62 -58.77 40.69
N ASP A 264 15.50 -58.44 41.63
CA ASP A 264 16.82 -59.04 41.78
C ASP A 264 16.69 -60.40 42.49
N ARG A 265 17.30 -61.44 41.89
CA ARG A 265 17.44 -62.78 42.47
C ARG A 265 18.91 -62.97 42.86
N GLY A 266 19.17 -62.83 44.16
CA GLY A 266 20.00 -63.72 44.97
C GLY A 266 21.51 -63.75 44.76
N ARG A 267 22.24 -63.33 45.79
CA ARG A 267 23.03 -64.23 46.66
C ARG A 267 23.22 -63.61 48.03
#